data_AF-A0A2S6AWK7-F1
#
_entry.id   AF-A0A2S6AWK7-F1
#
_cell.length_a   1.000
_cell.length_b   1.000
_cell.length_c   1.000
_cell.angle_alpha   90.00
_cell.angle_beta   90.00
_cell.angle_gamma   90.00
#
_symmetry.space_group_name_H-M   'P 1'
#
loop_
_entity.id
_entity.type
_entity.pdbx_description
1 polymer ?
#
loop_
_entity_poly.entity_id
_entity_poly.type
_entity_poly.pdbx_seq_one_letter_code
_entity_poly.pdbx_strand_id
1 'polypeptide(L)'
;MTDPRPIALGWVHPEARAPDWDMAQVRRLASRLGYRLVWPPETSRIPLADQVRESGAEAVIAPSTAHFDPVTLNAVMVVADVETVLPRLSFARWATKPPSEGRR
;
A
#
# COMPACT_ATOMS: atom_id res chain seq x y z
N MET A 1 9.03 9.81 -20.58
CA MET A 1 8.66 10.87 -19.62
C MET A 1 8.07 10.18 -18.39
N THR A 2 8.81 10.17 -17.29
CA THR A 2 8.39 9.53 -16.03
C THR A 2 7.24 10.34 -15.42
N ASP A 3 6.11 9.71 -15.13
CA ASP A 3 5.01 10.34 -14.40
C ASP A 3 5.50 10.75 -13.00
N PRO A 4 5.46 12.04 -12.60
CA PRO A 4 6.00 12.49 -11.33
C PRO A 4 5.15 12.10 -10.12
N ARG A 5 3.95 11.53 -10.33
CA ARG A 5 3.07 11.13 -9.23
C ARG A 5 3.69 9.99 -8.42
N PRO A 6 3.57 10.03 -7.08
CA PRO A 6 4.00 8.94 -6.22
C PRO A 6 3.22 7.67 -6.56
N ILE A 7 3.86 6.52 -6.36
CA ILE A 7 3.28 5.21 -6.67
C ILE A 7 2.52 4.70 -5.45
N ALA A 8 1.30 4.24 -5.68
CA ALA A 8 0.58 3.40 -4.72
C ALA A 8 0.39 1.99 -5.29
N LEU A 9 0.58 0.97 -4.44
CA LEU A 9 0.24 -0.40 -4.77
C LEU A 9 -1.20 -0.70 -4.32
N GLY A 10 -2.04 -1.16 -5.23
CA GLY A 10 -3.39 -1.64 -4.90
C GLY A 10 -3.33 -3.04 -4.29
N TRP A 11 -4.03 -3.24 -3.17
CA TRP A 11 -4.15 -4.54 -2.52
C TRP A 11 -5.61 -4.91 -2.26
N VAL A 12 -6.02 -6.05 -2.80
CA VAL A 12 -7.29 -6.70 -2.50
C VAL A 12 -6.97 -8.16 -2.18
N HIS A 13 -7.37 -8.60 -0.99
CA HIS A 13 -7.20 -10.00 -0.60
C HIS A 13 -7.74 -10.97 -1.67
N PRO A 14 -7.02 -12.04 -2.03
CA PRO A 14 -7.45 -12.97 -3.09
C PRO A 14 -8.82 -13.60 -2.87
N GLU A 15 -9.23 -13.78 -1.62
CA GLU A 15 -10.52 -14.34 -1.23
C GLU A 15 -11.62 -13.27 -0.99
N ALA A 16 -11.42 -12.05 -1.46
CA ALA A 16 -12.43 -10.99 -1.36
C ALA A 16 -13.73 -11.41 -2.08
N ARG A 17 -14.88 -11.07 -1.48
CA ARG A 17 -16.20 -11.47 -2.01
C ARG A 17 -16.60 -10.71 -3.27
N ALA A 18 -16.08 -9.50 -3.47
CA ALA A 18 -16.43 -8.64 -4.61
C ALA A 18 -15.17 -7.91 -5.12
N PRO A 19 -14.19 -8.65 -5.67
CA PRO A 19 -12.87 -8.10 -5.98
C PRO A 19 -12.94 -6.94 -6.98
N ASP A 20 -13.81 -6.99 -7.99
CA ASP A 20 -13.97 -5.90 -8.96
C ASP A 20 -14.47 -4.61 -8.31
N TRP A 21 -15.43 -4.73 -7.39
CA TRP A 21 -15.94 -3.58 -6.63
C TRP A 21 -14.86 -3.00 -5.73
N ASP A 22 -14.17 -3.86 -4.99
CA ASP A 22 -13.06 -3.48 -4.10
C ASP A 22 -11.94 -2.76 -4.88
N MET A 23 -11.55 -3.29 -6.04
CA MET A 23 -10.56 -2.68 -6.91
C MET A 23 -11.01 -1.32 -7.46
N ALA A 24 -12.30 -1.16 -7.81
CA ALA A 24 -12.85 0.11 -8.24
C ALA A 24 -12.80 1.17 -7.12
N GLN A 25 -13.10 0.77 -5.89
CA GLN A 25 -13.01 1.64 -4.72
C GLN A 25 -11.56 2.08 -4.46
N VAL A 26 -10.61 1.15 -4.52
CA VAL A 26 -9.16 1.43 -4.39
C VAL A 26 -8.68 2.41 -5.46
N ARG A 27 -9.06 2.19 -6.73
CA ARG A 27 -8.75 3.09 -7.87
C ARG A 27 -9.25 4.52 -7.64
N ARG A 28 -10.48 4.64 -7.13
CA ARG A 28 -11.09 5.94 -6.83
C ARG A 28 -10.34 6.65 -5.70
N LEU A 29 -9.97 5.94 -4.65
CA LEU A 29 -9.21 6.53 -3.54
C LEU A 29 -7.81 6.95 -3.99
N ALA A 30 -7.08 6.10 -4.71
CA ALA A 30 -5.75 6.43 -5.23
C ALA A 30 -5.76 7.71 -6.06
N SER A 31 -6.74 7.83 -6.96
CA SER A 31 -6.93 9.01 -7.80
C SER A 31 -7.24 10.26 -6.97
N ARG A 32 -8.08 10.14 -5.94
CA ARG A 32 -8.40 11.24 -5.01
C ARG A 32 -7.18 11.70 -4.20
N LEU A 33 -6.27 10.78 -3.86
CA LEU A 33 -5.06 11.07 -3.10
C LEU A 33 -3.88 11.50 -4.00
N GLY A 34 -4.05 11.48 -5.33
CA GLY A 34 -3.01 11.91 -6.28
C GLY A 34 -1.95 10.85 -6.60
N TYR A 35 -2.16 9.60 -6.21
CA TYR A 35 -1.24 8.51 -6.53
C TYR A 35 -1.45 7.95 -7.93
N ARG A 36 -0.36 7.50 -8.55
CA ARG A 36 -0.42 6.56 -9.66
C ARG A 36 -0.55 5.14 -9.09
N LEU A 37 -1.71 4.53 -9.31
CA LEU A 37 -1.98 3.18 -8.83
C LEU A 37 -1.35 2.12 -9.75
N VAL A 38 -0.63 1.18 -9.16
CA VAL A 38 -0.16 -0.05 -9.81
C VAL A 38 -0.75 -1.25 -9.08
N TRP A 39 -0.86 -2.37 -9.78
CA TRP A 39 -1.33 -3.63 -9.20
C TRP A 39 -0.20 -4.64 -9.23
N PRO A 40 -0.06 -5.47 -8.19
CA PRO A 40 0.88 -6.56 -8.23
C PRO A 40 0.47 -7.58 -9.31
N PRO A 41 1.44 -8.30 -9.91
CA PRO A 41 1.12 -9.34 -10.86
C PRO A 41 0.32 -10.46 -10.17
N GLU A 42 -0.72 -10.95 -10.84
CA GLU A 42 -1.65 -11.97 -10.30
C GLU A 42 -0.94 -13.25 -9.83
N THR A 43 0.24 -13.53 -10.36
CA THR A 43 1.06 -14.72 -10.07
C THR A 43 2.23 -14.45 -9.12
N SER A 44 2.27 -13.28 -8.47
CA SER A 44 3.35 -12.94 -7.55
C SER A 44 3.44 -13.95 -6.40
N ARG A 45 4.64 -14.53 -6.22
CA ARG A 45 4.93 -15.51 -5.15
C ARG A 45 5.68 -14.90 -3.97
N ILE A 46 6.02 -13.62 -4.06
CA ILE A 46 6.76 -12.91 -3.01
C ILE A 46 5.79 -12.22 -2.03
N PRO A 47 6.18 -12.02 -0.76
CA PRO A 47 5.37 -11.30 0.22
C PRO A 47 4.98 -9.89 -0.26
N LEU A 48 3.81 -9.40 0.18
CA LEU A 48 3.29 -8.08 -0.22
C LEU A 48 4.29 -6.94 0.07
N ALA A 49 4.98 -6.97 1.20
CA ALA A 49 5.99 -5.96 1.54
C ALA A 49 7.16 -5.92 0.54
N ASP A 50 7.51 -7.06 -0.07
CA ASP A 50 8.56 -7.12 -1.10
C ASP A 50 8.04 -6.62 -2.44
N GLN A 51 6.77 -6.88 -2.78
CA GLN A 51 6.12 -6.30 -3.96
C GLN A 51 6.07 -4.77 -3.87
N VAL A 52 5.83 -4.21 -2.68
CA VAL A 52 5.88 -2.77 -2.41
C VAL A 52 7.28 -2.22 -2.69
N ARG A 53 8.33 -2.89 -2.19
CA ARG A 53 9.73 -2.50 -2.45
C ARG A 53 10.08 -2.56 -3.93
N GLU A 54 9.74 -3.65 -4.62
CA GLU A 54 10.04 -3.84 -6.04
C GLU A 54 9.31 -2.84 -6.94
N SER A 55 8.08 -2.47 -6.58
CA SER A 55 7.30 -1.48 -7.33
C SER A 55 7.69 -0.03 -7.04
N GLY A 56 8.49 0.22 -6.00
CA GLY A 56 8.80 1.56 -5.51
C GLY A 56 7.56 2.28 -4.98
N ALA A 57 6.55 1.54 -4.51
CA ALA A 57 5.34 2.11 -3.95
C ALA A 57 5.60 2.77 -2.60
N GLU A 58 5.15 4.01 -2.45
CA GLU A 58 5.25 4.75 -1.19
C GLU A 58 4.05 4.48 -0.27
N ALA A 59 2.95 4.00 -0.85
CA ALA A 59 1.72 3.64 -0.15
C ALA A 59 1.12 2.33 -0.68
N VAL A 60 0.44 1.59 0.19
CA VAL A 60 -0.47 0.50 -0.15
C VAL A 60 -1.90 0.97 0.10
N ILE A 61 -2.77 0.80 -0.90
CA ILE A 61 -4.18 1.18 -0.79
C ILE A 61 -5.05 -0.08 -0.86
N ALA A 62 -5.88 -0.28 0.15
CA ALA A 62 -6.78 -1.43 0.27
C ALA A 62 -8.23 -1.01 0.58
N PRO A 63 -9.24 -1.86 0.35
CA PRO A 63 -10.61 -1.52 0.70
C PRO A 63 -10.81 -1.31 2.20
N SER A 64 -10.21 -2.17 3.02
CA SER A 64 -10.25 -2.09 4.49
C SER A 64 -9.05 -2.83 5.10
N THR A 65 -8.85 -2.68 6.41
CA THR A 65 -7.82 -3.46 7.14
C THR A 65 -8.11 -4.96 7.14
N ALA A 66 -9.35 -5.39 6.89
CA ALA A 66 -9.73 -6.81 6.83
C ALA A 66 -9.10 -7.55 5.64
N HIS A 67 -8.52 -6.84 4.66
CA HIS A 67 -7.77 -7.46 3.57
C HIS A 67 -6.33 -7.85 3.97
N PHE A 68 -5.90 -7.54 5.20
CA PHE A 68 -4.59 -7.91 5.71
C PHE A 68 -4.73 -8.83 6.92
N ASP A 69 -3.94 -9.88 6.97
CA ASP A 69 -3.62 -10.48 8.27
C ASP A 69 -2.66 -9.55 9.05
N PRO A 70 -2.59 -9.68 10.39
CA PRO A 70 -1.76 -8.81 11.22
C PRO A 70 -0.27 -8.80 10.85
N VAL A 71 0.28 -9.93 10.41
CA VAL A 71 1.70 -10.06 10.06
C VAL A 71 1.99 -9.31 8.76
N THR A 72 1.14 -9.49 7.76
CA THR A 72 1.25 -8.77 6.48
C THR A 72 1.08 -7.27 6.66
N LEU A 73 0.06 -6.82 7.43
CA LEU A 73 -0.14 -5.39 7.68
C LEU A 73 1.09 -4.78 8.37
N ASN A 74 1.62 -5.45 9.39
CA ASN A 74 2.82 -5.03 10.09
C ASN A 74 4.03 -4.93 9.14
N ALA A 75 4.25 -5.94 8.30
CA ALA A 75 5.36 -5.96 7.35
C ALA A 75 5.27 -4.83 6.32
N VAL A 76 4.07 -4.51 5.84
CA VAL A 76 3.85 -3.38 4.91
C VAL A 76 4.12 -2.05 5.58
N MET A 77 3.65 -1.85 6.82
CA MET A 77 3.87 -0.60 7.57
C MET A 77 5.36 -0.34 7.86
N VAL A 78 6.25 -1.32 7.72
CA VAL A 78 7.71 -1.09 7.81
C VAL A 78 8.24 -0.35 6.57
N VAL A 79 7.57 -0.46 5.43
CA VAL A 79 8.10 -0.02 4.12
C VAL A 79 7.27 1.05 3.42
N ALA A 80 5.96 1.10 3.66
CA ALA A 80 5.05 2.01 2.99
C ALA A 80 3.89 2.42 3.90
N ASP A 81 3.27 3.56 3.57
CA ASP A 81 2.04 4.01 4.22
C ASP A 81 0.90 3.04 3.85
N VAL A 82 -0.09 2.87 4.72
CA VAL A 82 -1.28 2.06 4.41
C VAL A 82 -2.51 2.95 4.45
N GLU A 83 -3.24 2.98 3.34
CA GLU A 83 -4.48 3.72 3.18
C GLU A 83 -5.65 2.76 2.96
N THR A 84 -6.75 2.99 3.67
CA THR A 84 -7.96 2.17 3.54
C THR A 84 -9.13 2.99 3.03
N VAL A 85 -10.05 2.37 2.28
CA VAL A 85 -11.25 3.03 1.75
C VAL A 85 -12.32 3.18 2.84
N LEU A 86 -12.72 2.07 3.47
CA LEU A 86 -13.78 2.05 4.46
C LEU A 86 -13.48 1.05 5.61
N PRO A 87 -13.37 1.53 6.86
CA PRO A 87 -13.28 2.94 7.25
C PRO A 87 -12.08 3.65 6.58
N ARG A 88 -12.17 4.97 6.35
CA ARG A 88 -11.05 5.75 5.78
C ARG A 88 -9.98 5.96 6.85
N LEU A 89 -8.97 5.09 6.87
CA LEU A 89 -7.83 5.17 7.78
C LEU A 89 -6.52 5.35 7.00
N SER A 90 -5.58 6.07 7.61
CA SER A 90 -4.21 6.26 7.13
C SER A 90 -3.26 5.80 8.24
N PHE A 91 -2.39 4.86 7.91
CA PHE A 91 -1.30 4.39 8.76
C PHE A 91 0.00 4.84 8.13
N ALA A 92 0.69 5.80 8.75
CA ALA A 92 2.02 6.19 8.31
C ALA A 92 2.98 5.00 8.49
N ARG A 93 3.88 4.80 7.53
CA ARG A 93 4.98 3.84 7.70
C ARG A 93 5.74 4.17 8.97
N TRP A 94 6.22 3.14 9.64
CA TRP A 94 7.05 3.34 10.82
C TRP A 94 8.23 4.20 10.43
N ALA A 95 8.31 5.40 11.02
CA ALA A 95 9.45 6.26 10.84
C ALA A 95 10.65 5.60 11.51
N THR A 96 11.37 4.76 10.77
CA THR A 96 12.77 4.45 11.06
C THR A 96 13.57 5.72 10.82
N LYS A 97 13.39 6.70 11.71
CA LYS A 97 14.34 7.79 11.85
C LYS A 97 15.64 7.09 12.26
N PRO A 98 16.71 7.06 11.43
CA PRO A 98 18.01 6.70 11.96
C PRO A 98 18.26 7.66 13.14
N PRO A 99 18.80 7.20 14.28
CA PRO A 99 19.16 8.10 15.36
C PRO A 99 19.95 9.23 14.72
N SER A 100 19.46 10.46 14.84
CA SER A 100 20.18 11.62 14.34
C SER A 100 21.54 11.58 15.01
N GLU A 101 22.59 11.25 14.25
CA GLU A 101 23.95 11.28 14.76
C GLU A 101 24.19 12.71 15.25
N GLY A 102 24.20 12.83 16.57
CA GLY A 102 24.51 14.07 17.25
C GLY A 102 25.93 14.43 16.86
N ARG A 103 26.07 15.36 15.93
CA ARG A 103 27.33 16.02 15.65
C ARG A 103 27.68 16.86 16.89
N ARG A 104 28.60 16.36 17.71
CA ARG A 104 29.37 17.15 18.68
C ARG A 104 30.83 16.87 18.46
#